data_AF-A0A5P1FGT0-F1
#
_entry.id   AF-A0A5P1FGT0-F1
#
_cell.length_a   1.000
_cell.length_b   1.000
_cell.length_c   1.000
_cell.angle_alpha   90.00
_cell.angle_beta   90.00
_cell.angle_gamma   90.00
#
_symmetry.space_group_name_H-M   'P 1'
#
loop_
_entity.id
_entity.type
_entity.pdbx_description
1 polymer ?
#
loop_
_entity_poly.entity_id
_entity_poly.type
_entity_poly.pdbx_seq_one_letter_code
_entity_poly.pdbx_strand_id
1 'polypeptide(L)'
;MVADSEGEVATEHGYLQRMGSSPALAVGWNGTPGVAMSPFVKKVVRLDVPVDKFPNYNFVGRLLGPRGNSLKRVEVTTHCRVYIRGRGSVKDSAKEEMLRDKPGYEHLNEQLHVLVEAELPADVIDVQLNRAVAIVEELLQPVDESADFYKKQQLRELAMLNGTLREESPHMSPNVSPFNSTGMKRAKTGL
;
A
#
# COMPACT_ATOMS: atom_id res chain seq x y z
N MET A 1 -49.01 20.13 45.77
CA MET A 1 -49.39 19.49 47.04
C MET A 1 -48.96 18.03 46.96
N VAL A 2 -48.07 17.62 47.88
CA VAL A 2 -47.71 16.25 48.36
C VAL A 2 -47.36 15.18 47.30
N ALA A 3 -46.12 14.65 47.27
CA ALA A 3 -45.53 13.60 48.15
C ALA A 3 -46.27 12.24 47.95
N ASP A 4 -45.66 11.05 47.81
CA ASP A 4 -44.46 10.49 48.45
C ASP A 4 -44.14 9.06 47.86
N SER A 5 -42.90 8.60 48.07
CA SER A 5 -42.36 7.22 48.30
C SER A 5 -42.87 5.96 47.56
N GLU A 6 -42.02 5.19 46.84
CA GLU A 6 -41.06 4.11 47.22
C GLU A 6 -41.62 2.69 47.04
N GLY A 7 -40.81 1.77 46.49
CA GLY A 7 -41.13 0.33 46.44
C GLY A 7 -40.34 -0.48 45.42
N GLU A 8 -39.08 -0.76 45.72
CA GLU A 8 -38.21 -1.73 45.04
C GLU A 8 -38.55 -3.16 45.47
N VAL A 9 -38.67 -4.11 44.53
CA VAL A 9 -38.54 -5.55 44.81
C VAL A 9 -37.80 -6.24 43.67
N ALA A 10 -36.57 -6.63 43.97
CA ALA A 10 -35.75 -7.54 43.19
C ALA A 10 -36.24 -8.99 43.36
N THR A 11 -36.12 -9.80 42.31
CA THR A 11 -36.33 -11.25 42.36
C THR A 11 -35.05 -11.95 41.95
N GLU A 12 -34.37 -12.56 42.92
CA GLU A 12 -33.28 -13.52 42.73
C GLU A 12 -33.80 -14.90 42.30
N HIS A 13 -33.00 -15.62 41.52
CA HIS A 13 -33.05 -17.08 41.40
C HIS A 13 -31.63 -17.64 41.64
N GLY A 14 -31.41 -18.25 42.82
CA GLY A 14 -30.30 -19.19 43.06
C GLY A 14 -30.51 -20.50 42.29
N TYR A 15 -29.67 -21.54 42.32
CA TYR A 15 -28.58 -21.97 43.20
C TYR A 15 -27.76 -23.00 42.39
N LEU A 16 -26.43 -23.05 42.56
CA LEU A 16 -25.76 -24.27 43.03
C LEU A 16 -24.30 -23.96 43.41
N GLN A 17 -23.99 -24.12 44.69
CA GLN A 17 -22.66 -24.05 45.25
C GLN A 17 -22.39 -25.39 45.93
N ARG A 18 -21.31 -26.08 45.51
CA ARG A 18 -20.79 -27.26 46.22
C ARG A 18 -19.36 -26.96 46.64
N MET A 19 -19.18 -26.80 47.93
CA MET A 19 -17.90 -26.58 48.61
C MET A 19 -16.98 -27.80 48.47
N GLY A 20 -15.68 -27.52 48.30
CA GLY A 20 -14.60 -28.48 48.41
C GLY A 20 -13.32 -27.71 48.80
N SER A 21 -12.77 -28.09 49.94
CA SER A 21 -11.76 -27.44 50.79
C SER A 21 -10.33 -27.30 50.20
N SER A 22 -9.67 -26.24 50.67
CA SER A 22 -8.26 -25.75 50.55
C SER A 22 -7.14 -26.76 50.87
N PRO A 23 -5.85 -26.34 50.92
CA PRO A 23 -4.98 -25.66 49.94
C PRO A 23 -3.68 -26.49 49.69
N ALA A 24 -2.94 -26.23 48.61
CA ALA A 24 -1.56 -26.73 48.50
C ALA A 24 -0.68 -25.73 47.75
N LEU A 25 0.30 -25.21 48.48
CA LEU A 25 1.47 -24.54 47.93
C LEU A 25 2.25 -25.54 47.07
N ALA A 26 2.44 -25.23 45.80
CA ALA A 26 3.45 -25.87 44.96
C ALA A 26 4.47 -24.82 44.53
N VAL A 27 5.53 -24.71 45.34
CA VAL A 27 6.81 -24.15 44.92
C VAL A 27 7.39 -25.10 43.88
N GLY A 28 7.66 -24.58 42.69
CA GLY A 28 8.28 -25.32 41.59
C GLY A 28 8.92 -24.36 40.58
N TRP A 29 9.92 -23.59 41.03
CA TRP A 29 10.83 -22.90 40.13
C TRP A 29 11.75 -23.93 39.49
N ASN A 30 11.49 -24.29 38.23
CA ASN A 30 12.54 -24.69 37.31
C ASN A 30 12.00 -24.71 35.86
N GLY A 31 12.40 -23.69 35.12
CA GLY A 31 12.25 -23.58 33.68
C GLY A 31 12.97 -22.31 33.29
N THR A 32 14.00 -22.44 32.46
CA THR A 32 14.65 -21.33 31.75
C THR A 32 13.64 -20.25 31.35
N PRO A 33 13.94 -18.94 31.41
CA PRO A 33 13.05 -17.95 30.82
C PRO A 33 13.01 -18.25 29.31
N GLY A 34 12.03 -19.05 28.91
CA GLY A 34 11.66 -19.20 27.52
C GLY A 34 11.35 -17.79 27.08
N VAL A 35 12.08 -17.31 26.08
CA VAL A 35 11.82 -16.02 25.43
C VAL A 35 10.32 -16.02 25.14
N ALA A 36 9.57 -15.24 25.91
CA ALA A 36 8.14 -15.11 25.70
C ALA A 36 8.00 -14.50 24.32
N MET A 37 7.65 -15.33 23.33
CA MET A 37 7.42 -14.84 21.98
C MET A 37 6.26 -13.87 22.07
N SER A 38 6.52 -12.60 21.75
CA SER A 38 5.49 -11.59 21.77
C SER A 38 4.36 -12.01 20.82
N PRO A 39 3.10 -11.87 21.25
CA PRO A 39 1.98 -12.28 20.43
C PRO A 39 1.96 -11.47 19.14
N PHE A 40 1.64 -12.13 18.03
CA PHE A 40 1.35 -11.45 16.78
C PHE A 40 0.00 -10.75 16.92
N VAL A 41 -0.02 -9.47 16.58
CA VAL A 41 -1.21 -8.63 16.59
C VAL A 41 -1.42 -8.06 15.21
N LYS A 42 -2.68 -7.78 14.87
CA LYS A 42 -3.05 -7.14 13.61
C LYS A 42 -3.51 -5.72 13.89
N LYS A 43 -2.94 -4.74 13.19
CA LYS A 43 -3.34 -3.33 13.24
C LYS A 43 -3.60 -2.81 11.84
N VAL A 44 -4.59 -1.93 11.70
CA VAL A 44 -4.97 -1.31 10.43
C VAL A 44 -5.13 0.19 10.65
N VAL A 45 -4.53 1.00 9.77
CA VAL A 45 -4.67 2.45 9.74
C VAL A 45 -5.28 2.85 8.41
N ARG A 46 -6.24 3.78 8.46
CA ARG A 46 -6.86 4.38 7.28
C ARG A 46 -6.35 5.80 7.08
N LEU A 47 -5.94 6.11 5.84
CA LEU A 47 -5.51 7.42 5.40
C LEU A 47 -6.41 7.89 4.27
N ASP A 48 -7.11 9.00 4.44
CA ASP A 48 -7.95 9.58 3.39
C ASP A 48 -7.10 10.35 2.38
N VAL A 49 -7.43 10.22 1.08
CA VAL A 49 -6.69 10.89 0.01
C VAL A 49 -7.38 12.22 -0.33
N PRO A 50 -6.67 13.36 -0.37
CA PRO A 50 -7.26 14.69 -0.57
C PRO A 50 -7.61 14.98 -2.05
N VAL A 51 -8.37 14.08 -2.68
CA VAL A 51 -8.79 14.20 -4.10
C VAL A 51 -9.66 15.42 -4.35
N ASP A 52 -10.48 15.83 -3.39
CA ASP A 52 -11.36 17.01 -3.53
C ASP A 52 -10.56 18.31 -3.58
N LYS A 53 -9.42 18.36 -2.89
CA LYS A 53 -8.52 19.54 -2.86
C LYS A 53 -7.63 19.59 -4.09
N PHE A 54 -7.28 18.43 -4.65
CA PHE A 54 -6.35 18.31 -5.77
C PHE A 54 -6.88 17.34 -6.84
N PRO A 55 -7.98 17.69 -7.54
CA PRO A 55 -8.65 16.78 -8.48
C PRO A 55 -7.80 16.44 -9.72
N ASN A 56 -6.85 17.30 -10.07
CA ASN A 56 -5.94 17.08 -11.19
C ASN A 56 -4.69 16.26 -10.80
N TYR A 57 -4.54 15.89 -9.52
CA TYR A 57 -3.38 15.18 -9.02
C TYR A 57 -3.61 13.67 -8.96
N ASN A 58 -2.73 12.89 -9.59
CA ASN A 58 -2.87 11.43 -9.64
C ASN A 58 -2.14 10.75 -8.46
N PHE A 59 -2.81 10.71 -7.30
CA PHE A 59 -2.30 10.06 -6.10
C PHE A 59 -2.08 8.55 -6.28
N VAL A 60 -3.03 7.84 -6.90
CA VAL A 60 -2.96 6.38 -7.11
C VAL A 60 -1.75 6.02 -7.98
N GLY A 61 -1.54 6.76 -9.07
CA GLY A 61 -0.39 6.59 -9.95
C GLY A 61 0.94 6.84 -9.24
N ARG A 62 1.02 7.88 -8.38
CA ARG A 62 2.21 8.18 -7.58
C ARG A 62 2.51 7.09 -6.56
N LEU A 63 1.50 6.57 -5.87
CA LEU A 63 1.64 5.48 -4.89
C LEU A 63 2.10 4.18 -5.56
N LEU A 64 1.42 3.75 -6.62
CA LEU A 64 1.72 2.49 -7.32
C LEU A 64 3.06 2.55 -8.05
N GLY A 65 3.29 3.65 -8.76
CA GLY A 65 4.45 3.80 -9.64
C GLY A 65 4.50 2.76 -10.77
N PRO A 66 5.67 2.56 -11.40
CA PRO A 66 5.81 1.68 -12.56
C PRO A 66 5.47 0.24 -12.20
N ARG A 67 4.46 -0.34 -12.88
CA ARG A 67 3.97 -1.71 -12.66
C ARG A 67 3.58 -2.04 -11.20
N GLY A 68 3.33 -1.04 -10.36
CA GLY A 68 3.06 -1.25 -8.92
C GLY A 68 4.32 -1.44 -8.07
N ASN A 69 5.52 -1.32 -8.64
CA ASN A 69 6.78 -1.56 -7.94
C ASN A 69 7.01 -0.59 -6.79
N SER A 70 6.54 0.66 -6.90
CA SER A 70 6.79 1.67 -5.85
C SER A 70 6.05 1.31 -4.58
N LEU A 71 4.74 1.04 -4.67
CA LEU A 71 3.96 0.55 -3.54
C LEU A 71 4.53 -0.77 -3.02
N LYS A 72 4.95 -1.67 -3.92
CA LYS A 72 5.51 -2.96 -3.51
C LYS A 72 6.79 -2.82 -2.69
N ARG A 73 7.66 -1.87 -3.04
CA ARG A 73 8.86 -1.57 -2.24
C ARG A 73 8.49 -1.07 -0.84
N VAL A 74 7.46 -0.23 -0.71
CA VAL A 74 6.98 0.24 0.60
C VAL A 74 6.50 -0.94 1.44
N GLU A 75 5.67 -1.83 0.87
CA GLU A 75 5.20 -3.04 1.56
C GLU A 75 6.37 -3.94 2.03
N VAL A 76 7.33 -4.22 1.14
CA VAL A 76 8.46 -5.09 1.45
C VAL A 76 9.37 -4.47 2.51
N THR A 77 9.61 -3.16 2.44
CA THR A 77 10.53 -2.47 3.37
C THR A 77 9.94 -2.29 4.77
N THR A 78 8.62 -2.20 4.87
CA THR A 78 7.90 -1.94 6.14
C THR A 78 7.24 -3.19 6.71
N HIS A 79 7.21 -4.30 5.97
CA HIS A 79 6.46 -5.51 6.30
C HIS A 79 4.96 -5.25 6.54
N CYS A 80 4.42 -4.20 5.92
CA CYS A 80 3.00 -3.86 5.95
C CYS A 80 2.35 -4.20 4.59
N ARG A 81 1.04 -4.38 4.58
CA ARG A 81 0.22 -4.49 3.38
C ARG A 81 -0.48 -3.17 3.14
N VAL A 82 -0.49 -2.70 1.90
CA VAL A 82 -1.12 -1.42 1.56
C VAL A 82 -2.22 -1.63 0.54
N TYR A 83 -3.45 -1.22 0.88
CA TYR A 83 -4.62 -1.35 0.03
C TYR A 83 -5.12 0.02 -0.39
N ILE A 84 -5.25 0.24 -1.69
CA ILE A 84 -5.92 1.43 -2.24
C ILE A 84 -7.38 1.06 -2.46
N ARG A 85 -8.30 1.80 -1.83
CA ARG A 85 -9.75 1.55 -1.81
C ARG A 85 -10.49 2.87 -2.00
N GLY A 86 -11.81 2.82 -2.11
CA GLY A 86 -12.62 4.01 -2.42
C GLY A 86 -12.90 4.22 -3.90
N ARG A 87 -13.72 5.24 -4.17
CA ARG A 87 -14.04 5.76 -5.50
C ARG A 87 -12.79 6.30 -6.20
N GLY A 88 -12.58 5.94 -7.46
CA GLY A 88 -11.40 6.33 -8.25
C GLY A 88 -10.18 5.43 -8.02
N SER A 89 -10.31 4.39 -7.19
CA SER A 89 -9.26 3.38 -7.01
C SER A 89 -9.05 2.51 -8.25
N VAL A 90 -10.08 2.39 -9.10
CA VAL A 90 -10.03 1.62 -10.35
C VAL A 90 -9.72 2.57 -11.51
N LYS A 91 -8.74 2.20 -12.34
CA LYS A 91 -8.29 3.02 -13.48
C LYS A 91 -9.44 3.39 -14.43
N ASP A 92 -10.34 2.46 -14.71
CA ASP A 92 -11.45 2.63 -15.65
C ASP A 92 -12.74 2.96 -14.89
N SER A 93 -13.15 4.23 -14.89
CA SER A 93 -14.35 4.68 -14.15
C SER A 93 -15.65 3.98 -14.59
N ALA A 94 -15.80 3.62 -15.86
CA ALA A 94 -16.97 2.88 -16.34
C ALA A 94 -17.03 1.45 -15.78
N LYS A 95 -15.86 0.81 -15.63
CA LYS A 95 -15.79 -0.51 -14.97
C LYS A 95 -16.05 -0.37 -13.47
N GLU A 96 -15.54 0.69 -12.87
CA GLU A 96 -15.79 0.99 -11.45
C GLU A 96 -17.28 1.07 -11.17
N GLU A 97 -18.04 1.82 -11.97
CA GLU A 97 -19.49 1.96 -11.82
C GLU A 97 -20.24 0.64 -12.02
N MET A 98 -19.79 -0.22 -12.94
CA MET A 98 -20.39 -1.55 -13.15
C MET A 98 -20.04 -2.56 -12.03
N LEU A 99 -18.93 -2.34 -11.33
CA LEU A 99 -18.50 -3.15 -10.19
C LEU A 99 -19.06 -2.63 -8.87
N ARG A 100 -19.50 -1.37 -8.85
CA ARG A 100 -20.24 -0.79 -7.76
C ARG A 100 -21.44 -1.69 -7.43
N ASP A 101 -21.69 -1.89 -6.15
CA ASP A 101 -22.76 -2.73 -5.61
C ASP A 101 -22.60 -4.25 -5.81
N LYS A 102 -21.44 -4.71 -6.30
CA LYS A 102 -21.08 -6.13 -6.24
C LYS A 102 -20.43 -6.49 -4.89
N PRO A 103 -20.65 -7.71 -4.39
CA PRO A 103 -19.97 -8.18 -3.18
C PRO A 103 -18.46 -8.10 -3.36
N GLY A 104 -17.77 -7.52 -2.36
CA GLY A 104 -16.32 -7.28 -2.39
C GLY A 104 -15.89 -5.91 -2.95
N TYR A 105 -16.80 -5.15 -3.54
CA TYR A 105 -16.55 -3.79 -4.09
C TYR A 105 -17.33 -2.69 -3.35
N GLU A 106 -17.84 -2.98 -2.15
CA GLU A 106 -18.61 -2.03 -1.33
C GLU A 106 -17.83 -0.74 -1.04
N HIS A 107 -16.51 -0.86 -0.93
CA HIS A 107 -15.61 0.28 -0.75
C HIS A 107 -15.65 1.30 -1.88
N LEU A 108 -16.16 0.98 -3.07
CA LEU A 108 -16.28 1.94 -4.18
C LEU A 108 -17.30 3.06 -3.87
N ASN A 109 -18.17 2.86 -2.87
CA ASN A 109 -19.07 3.90 -2.36
C ASN A 109 -18.37 4.90 -1.41
N GLU A 110 -17.18 4.56 -0.92
CA GLU A 110 -16.41 5.42 -0.02
C GLU A 110 -15.49 6.38 -0.80
N GLN A 111 -15.05 7.46 -0.15
CA GLN A 111 -14.02 8.33 -0.71
C GLN A 111 -12.70 7.57 -0.90
N LEU A 112 -11.85 8.04 -1.84
CA LEU A 112 -10.54 7.43 -2.08
C LEU A 112 -9.71 7.44 -0.79
N HIS A 113 -9.27 6.26 -0.36
CA HIS A 113 -8.50 6.08 0.87
C HIS A 113 -7.51 4.94 0.73
N VAL A 114 -6.50 4.96 1.58
CA VAL A 114 -5.45 3.94 1.68
C VAL A 114 -5.56 3.25 3.04
N LEU A 115 -5.56 1.93 3.05
CA LEU A 115 -5.49 1.13 4.27
C LEU A 115 -4.09 0.54 4.39
N VAL A 116 -3.42 0.80 5.51
CA VAL A 116 -2.14 0.19 5.85
C VAL A 116 -2.40 -0.85 6.95
N GLU A 117 -2.18 -2.12 6.62
CA GLU A 117 -2.38 -3.25 7.52
C GLU A 117 -1.02 -3.86 7.90
N ALA A 118 -0.79 -4.09 9.18
CA ALA A 118 0.36 -4.80 9.70
C ALA A 118 -0.09 -5.99 10.55
N GLU A 119 0.57 -7.13 10.38
CA GLU A 119 0.41 -8.32 11.21
C GLU A 119 1.80 -8.75 11.67
N LEU A 120 2.19 -8.30 12.86
CA LEU A 120 3.56 -8.37 13.38
C LEU A 120 3.53 -8.59 14.90
N PRO A 121 4.65 -8.97 15.53
CA PRO A 121 4.75 -9.06 16.97
C PRO A 121 4.43 -7.71 17.64
N ALA A 122 3.75 -7.77 18.79
CA ALA A 122 3.29 -6.59 19.52
C ALA A 122 4.39 -5.56 19.81
N ASP A 123 5.64 -6.00 19.96
CA ASP A 123 6.78 -5.14 20.29
C ASP A 123 7.23 -4.24 19.12
N VAL A 124 6.96 -4.64 17.87
CA VAL A 124 7.48 -3.96 16.68
C VAL A 124 6.40 -3.40 15.76
N ILE A 125 5.14 -3.83 15.93
CA ILE A 125 4.06 -3.47 15.02
C ILE A 125 3.86 -1.96 14.91
N ASP A 126 3.92 -1.24 16.03
CA ASP A 126 3.69 0.21 16.03
C ASP A 126 4.80 0.95 15.28
N VAL A 127 6.05 0.53 15.44
CA VAL A 127 7.19 1.12 14.73
C VAL A 127 7.06 0.91 13.22
N GLN A 128 6.71 -0.29 12.79
CA GLN A 128 6.60 -0.60 11.35
C GLN A 128 5.37 0.03 10.71
N LEU A 129 4.24 0.02 11.41
CA LEU A 129 3.00 0.64 10.95
C LEU A 129 3.17 2.15 10.82
N ASN A 130 3.75 2.82 11.83
CA ASN A 130 4.01 4.26 11.78
C ASN A 130 4.99 4.63 10.66
N ARG A 131 6.01 3.79 10.41
CA ARG A 131 6.93 3.98 9.29
C ARG A 131 6.22 3.88 7.93
N ALA A 132 5.35 2.89 7.76
CA ALA A 132 4.56 2.74 6.55
C ALA A 132 3.60 3.92 6.35
N VAL A 133 2.90 4.34 7.41
CA VAL A 133 2.02 5.50 7.41
C VAL A 133 2.78 6.75 6.99
N ALA A 134 3.93 7.04 7.59
CA ALA A 134 4.74 8.21 7.27
C ALA A 134 5.14 8.26 5.77
N ILE A 135 5.56 7.12 5.21
CA ILE A 135 5.91 7.03 3.78
C ILE A 135 4.67 7.28 2.91
N VAL A 136 3.53 6.68 3.26
CA VAL A 136 2.29 6.86 2.49
C VAL A 136 1.80 8.31 2.58
N GLU A 137 1.83 8.93 3.76
CA GLU A 137 1.45 10.34 3.96
C GLU A 137 2.33 11.28 3.14
N GLU A 138 3.64 11.05 3.08
CA GLU A 138 4.56 11.83 2.23
C GLU A 138 4.18 11.70 0.74
N LEU A 139 3.79 10.50 0.29
CA LEU A 139 3.34 10.26 -1.08
C LEU A 139 1.96 10.86 -1.38
N LEU A 140 1.14 11.09 -0.36
CA LEU A 140 -0.16 11.75 -0.46
C LEU A 140 -0.06 13.28 -0.42
N GLN A 141 1.12 13.86 -0.21
CA GLN A 141 1.32 15.30 -0.36
C GLN A 141 1.50 15.65 -1.85
N PRO A 142 0.66 16.53 -2.41
CA PRO A 142 0.84 16.99 -3.78
C PRO A 142 2.11 17.83 -3.86
N VAL A 143 2.97 17.49 -4.82
CA VAL A 143 4.20 18.23 -5.13
C VAL A 143 4.07 18.84 -6.52
N ASP A 144 4.57 20.06 -6.70
CA ASP A 144 4.62 20.70 -8.00
C ASP A 144 5.45 19.87 -8.99
N GLU A 145 4.97 19.74 -10.23
CA GLU A 145 5.57 18.86 -11.24
C GLU A 145 7.03 19.24 -11.57
N SER A 146 7.37 20.53 -11.49
CA SER A 146 8.74 20.98 -11.72
C SER A 146 9.71 20.46 -10.66
N ALA A 147 9.24 20.33 -9.41
CA ALA A 147 10.00 19.87 -8.25
C ALA A 147 9.81 18.38 -7.94
N ASP A 148 8.93 17.67 -8.65
CA ASP A 148 8.60 16.26 -8.38
C ASP A 148 9.66 15.30 -8.95
N PHE A 149 10.81 15.23 -8.26
CA PHE A 149 11.89 14.28 -8.59
C PHE A 149 11.45 12.83 -8.48
N TYR A 150 10.52 12.53 -7.56
CA TYR A 150 10.01 11.17 -7.36
C TYR A 150 9.22 10.69 -8.58
N LYS A 151 8.30 11.52 -9.10
CA LYS A 151 7.57 11.26 -10.35
C LYS A 151 8.53 11.11 -11.54
N LYS A 152 9.55 11.98 -11.66
CA LYS A 152 10.56 11.87 -12.73
C LYS A 152 11.31 10.53 -12.67
N GLN A 153 11.68 10.07 -11.47
CA GLN A 153 12.34 8.79 -11.29
C GLN A 153 11.43 7.61 -11.67
N GLN A 154 10.15 7.64 -11.29
CA GLN A 154 9.17 6.62 -11.67
C GLN A 154 8.96 6.55 -13.19
N LEU A 155 8.87 7.70 -13.87
CA LEU A 155 8.75 7.76 -15.33
C LEU A 155 10.00 7.24 -16.04
N ARG A 156 11.18 7.51 -15.48
CA ARG A 156 12.45 6.95 -15.98
C ARG A 156 12.47 5.42 -15.84
N GLU A 157 12.11 4.89 -14.68
CA GLU A 157 11.99 3.44 -14.44
C GLU A 157 10.97 2.81 -15.41
N LEU A 158 9.82 3.45 -15.63
CA LEU A 158 8.81 2.99 -16.57
C LEU A 158 9.34 2.93 -18.02
N ALA A 159 10.07 3.95 -18.47
CA ALA A 159 10.63 3.99 -19.82
C ALA A 159 11.70 2.91 -20.05
N MET A 160 12.50 2.61 -19.02
CA MET A 160 13.45 1.48 -19.04
C MET A 160 12.71 0.14 -19.15
N LEU A 161 11.68 -0.07 -18.33
CA LEU A 161 10.89 -1.31 -18.32
C LEU A 161 10.13 -1.56 -19.63
N ASN A 162 9.76 -0.51 -20.35
CA ASN A 162 9.08 -0.59 -21.64
C ASN A 162 10.07 -0.73 -22.83
N GLY A 163 11.38 -0.68 -22.60
CA GLY A 163 12.39 -0.75 -23.66
C GLY A 163 12.40 0.45 -24.61
N THR A 164 11.71 1.54 -24.26
CA THR A 164 11.65 2.77 -25.04
C THR A 164 12.76 3.74 -24.68
N LEU A 165 13.41 3.55 -23.53
CA LEU A 165 14.65 4.25 -23.21
C LEU A 165 15.80 3.58 -23.96
N ARG A 166 16.10 4.08 -25.17
CA ARG A 166 17.42 3.88 -25.76
C ARG A 166 18.42 4.55 -24.84
N GLU A 167 19.24 3.75 -24.18
CA GLU A 167 20.44 4.25 -23.53
C GLU A 167 21.29 4.84 -24.67
N GLU A 168 21.35 6.16 -24.77
CA GLU A 168 22.32 6.86 -25.60
C GLU A 168 23.69 6.55 -24.97
N SER A 169 24.24 5.39 -25.32
CA SER A 169 25.62 5.03 -25.02
C SER A 169 26.52 6.14 -25.57
N PRO A 170 27.43 6.75 -24.79
CA PRO A 170 28.43 7.65 -25.32
C PRO A 170 29.54 6.84 -26.00
N HIS A 171 29.20 6.15 -27.09
CA HIS A 171 30.17 5.63 -28.04
C HIS A 171 29.60 5.81 -29.45
N MET A 172 29.91 6.98 -30.02
CA MET A 172 30.04 7.13 -31.46
C MET A 172 31.04 6.08 -31.94
N SER A 173 30.54 4.98 -32.48
CA SER A 173 31.30 4.19 -33.43
C SER A 173 31.09 4.84 -34.79
N PRO A 174 32.07 5.57 -35.36
CA PRO A 174 31.97 5.97 -36.75
C PRO A 174 32.09 4.68 -37.55
N ASN A 175 30.98 4.22 -38.12
CA ASN A 175 31.02 3.13 -39.09
C ASN A 175 31.65 3.67 -40.37
N VAL A 176 32.98 3.81 -40.38
CA VAL A 176 33.77 4.05 -41.58
C VAL A 176 33.73 2.78 -42.41
N SER A 177 32.71 2.71 -43.27
CA SER A 177 32.63 1.67 -44.30
C SER A 177 33.73 1.97 -45.33
N PRO A 178 34.73 1.10 -45.55
CA PRO A 178 35.72 1.32 -46.58
C PRO A 178 35.06 1.08 -47.93
N PHE A 179 35.05 2.16 -48.71
CA PHE A 179 34.62 2.25 -50.10
C PHE A 179 35.05 1.02 -50.92
N ASN A 180 34.07 0.21 -51.34
CA ASN A 180 34.25 -0.83 -52.34
C ASN A 180 34.43 -0.16 -53.71
N SER A 181 35.66 -0.04 -54.16
CA SER A 181 36.02 0.30 -55.54
C SER A 181 35.68 -0.85 -56.49
N THR A 182 35.23 -0.49 -57.70
CA THR A 182 34.85 -1.31 -58.89
C THR A 182 33.33 -1.41 -59.08
N GLY A 183 32.71 -1.09 -60.21
CA GLY A 183 33.17 -0.68 -61.53
C GLY A 183 31.94 -0.67 -62.46
N MET A 184 32.05 0.05 -63.58
CA MET A 184 31.17 0.02 -64.76
C MET A 184 29.87 0.85 -64.71
N LYS A 185 29.99 2.10 -65.19
CA LYS A 185 28.89 2.83 -65.80
C LYS A 185 28.80 2.39 -67.26
N ARG A 186 27.77 1.63 -67.65
CA ARG A 186 27.51 1.32 -69.06
C ARG A 186 26.67 2.44 -69.68
N ALA A 187 27.15 2.92 -70.82
CA ALA A 187 26.69 4.10 -71.52
C ALA A 187 25.32 3.96 -72.18
N LYS A 188 24.76 5.14 -72.45
CA LYS A 188 23.60 5.46 -73.27
C LYS A 188 23.90 5.16 -74.75
N THR A 189 23.02 4.42 -75.41
CA THR A 189 22.90 4.42 -76.88
C THR A 189 21.44 4.60 -77.22
N GLY A 190 21.16 5.66 -77.98
CA GLY A 190 19.87 5.86 -78.64
C GLY A 190 19.85 5.23 -80.03
N LEU A 191 18.65 5.00 -80.52
CA LEU A 191 18.13 5.32 -81.85
C LEU A 191 16.61 5.21 -81.79
#